data_AF-A0AAN8K3Q4-F1
#
_entry.id   AF-A0AAN8K3Q4-F1
#
_cell.length_a   1.000
_cell.length_b   1.000
_cell.length_c   1.000
_cell.angle_alpha   90.00
_cell.angle_beta   90.00
_cell.angle_gamma   90.00
#
_symmetry.space_group_name_H-M   'P 1'
#
loop_
_entity.id
_entity.type
_entity.pdbx_description
1 polymer ?
#
loop_
_entity_poly.entity_id
_entity_poly.type
_entity_poly.pdbx_seq_one_letter_code
_entity_poly.pdbx_strand_id
1 'polypeptide(L)'
;MGNWISTLSSYIPYFPGNQERVTLTQRTELEPNVVRIAPPSDIEVATSCERTLYQADACVKVEGHKKYIPYYKFTAEDVPSEYQNDRLFKYIINVGKRVVRIAVKVTELDIWYGTGVVTKYRGQQVIAVPRSLLTSETMATQTDIDFFYETSDYKGVFKSKGTGLVDFPNNQELILMTFDPAPEVICKSYIPDIDRFKVEVTVTDEDDNLRTGDAEVFTEEGEYYVMTNPDLIDTDFQAENCQIKFCIDGSLPPSAGTGVFYMDETDTIISFDPVPEVIKRELTKRDALWHNGGDVPVRPFIISHPHGTQKSISIGTAFSEIQKEMVARSDLKDIITPGYVSDMDDSGYIKKNILVHTASTCPGSCGGLVIAVGDDSKIRGGYSQAFIHLQGHESVLLKLQTESENINVSTLIGWI
;
A
#
# COMPACT_ATOMS: atom_id res chain seq x y z
N MET A 1 -11.65 45.68 -25.38
CA MET A 1 -12.58 46.49 -24.56
C MET A 1 -13.82 45.65 -24.36
N GLY A 2 -14.26 45.22 -23.17
CA GLY A 2 -13.79 45.45 -21.81
C GLY A 2 -14.27 44.33 -20.89
N ASN A 3 -13.65 44.28 -19.71
CA ASN A 3 -13.84 43.34 -18.61
C ASN A 3 -15.27 43.37 -18.05
N TRP A 4 -15.78 42.22 -17.62
CA TRP A 4 -16.74 42.15 -16.51
C TRP A 4 -16.33 41.01 -15.56
N ILE A 5 -15.94 41.45 -14.36
CA ILE A 5 -15.75 40.67 -13.14
C ILE A 5 -17.06 40.80 -12.35
N SER A 6 -17.56 39.71 -11.78
CA SER A 6 -18.45 39.80 -10.62
C SER A 6 -18.17 38.66 -9.65
N THR A 7 -17.53 39.04 -8.56
CA THR A 7 -17.38 38.36 -7.28
C THR A 7 -18.73 38.09 -6.62
N LEU A 8 -18.94 36.89 -6.11
CA LEU A 8 -19.98 36.59 -5.12
C LEU A 8 -19.32 36.18 -3.80
N SER A 9 -19.55 37.03 -2.81
CA SER A 9 -19.15 36.91 -1.41
C SER A 9 -19.98 35.85 -0.68
N SER A 10 -19.32 34.87 -0.06
CA SER A 10 -19.94 33.87 0.80
C SER A 10 -20.25 34.43 2.18
N TYR A 11 -21.49 34.19 2.59
CA TYR A 11 -22.13 34.51 3.86
C TYR A 11 -21.59 33.61 4.99
N ILE A 12 -21.24 34.17 6.15
CA ILE A 12 -20.84 33.42 7.36
C ILE A 12 -21.97 33.58 8.39
N PRO A 13 -22.63 32.50 8.85
CA PRO A 13 -23.54 32.60 9.97
C PRO A 13 -22.78 32.51 11.31
N TYR A 14 -23.11 33.47 12.17
CA TYR A 14 -22.68 33.63 13.55
C TYR A 14 -23.49 32.72 14.47
N PHE A 15 -22.83 31.96 15.36
CA PHE A 15 -23.49 31.22 16.44
C PHE A 15 -23.09 31.82 17.81
N PRO A 16 -24.05 32.23 18.65
CA PRO A 16 -23.76 32.65 20.02
C PRO A 16 -23.64 31.42 20.93
N GLY A 17 -22.63 31.45 21.79
CA GLY A 17 -22.39 30.40 22.78
C GLY A 17 -23.37 30.43 23.95
N ASN A 18 -23.45 29.31 24.65
CA ASN A 18 -23.75 29.27 26.07
C ASN A 18 -23.01 28.07 26.70
N GLN A 19 -22.15 28.39 27.66
CA GLN A 19 -21.50 27.43 28.56
C GLN A 19 -22.43 27.19 29.75
N GLU A 20 -22.82 25.95 29.99
CA GLU A 20 -23.22 25.50 31.32
C GLU A 20 -22.13 24.59 31.91
N ARG A 21 -21.62 25.00 33.07
CA ARG A 21 -20.68 24.25 33.90
C ARG A 21 -21.40 23.07 34.53
N VAL A 22 -21.02 21.84 34.16
CA VAL A 22 -21.32 20.65 34.94
C VAL A 22 -20.17 20.38 35.91
N THR A 23 -20.48 20.41 37.19
CA THR A 23 -19.56 20.12 38.29
C THR A 23 -19.27 18.62 38.33
N LEU A 24 -18.03 18.23 38.02
CA LEU A 24 -17.58 16.84 38.14
C LEU A 24 -17.38 16.47 39.62
N THR A 25 -18.02 15.37 40.02
CA THR A 25 -17.87 14.76 41.34
C THR A 25 -16.56 13.95 41.36
N GLN A 26 -15.66 14.25 42.29
CA GLN A 26 -14.42 13.50 42.47
C GLN A 26 -14.72 12.06 42.89
N ARG A 27 -14.43 11.09 42.01
CA ARG A 27 -14.22 9.69 42.37
C ARG A 27 -12.73 9.48 42.59
N THR A 28 -12.37 9.03 43.79
CA THR A 28 -11.02 8.58 44.13
C THR A 28 -10.84 7.19 43.52
N GLU A 29 -10.19 7.11 42.37
CA GLU A 29 -9.77 5.83 41.79
C GLU A 29 -8.38 5.47 42.32
N LEU A 30 -8.26 4.25 42.83
CA LEU A 30 -7.01 3.64 43.26
C LEU A 30 -6.14 3.43 42.02
N GLU A 31 -5.02 4.14 41.92
CA GLU A 31 -4.05 3.90 40.84
C GLU A 31 -3.49 2.47 40.98
N PRO A 32 -3.63 1.61 39.96
CA PRO A 32 -2.88 0.37 39.92
C PRO A 32 -1.39 0.75 39.82
N ASN A 33 -0.56 0.07 40.61
CA ASN A 33 0.90 0.19 40.53
C ASN A 33 1.37 -0.21 39.12
N VAL A 34 1.38 0.74 38.19
CA VAL A 34 2.02 0.59 36.89
C VAL A 34 3.51 0.74 37.13
N VAL A 35 4.20 -0.38 37.21
CA VAL A 35 5.67 -0.43 37.15
C VAL A 35 6.07 0.08 35.77
N ARG A 36 6.37 1.37 35.67
CA ARG A 36 6.94 1.97 34.46
C ARG A 36 8.40 1.51 34.35
N ILE A 37 8.61 0.41 33.64
CA ILE A 37 9.95 0.02 33.21
C ILE A 37 10.37 1.04 32.15
N ALA A 38 11.39 1.86 32.44
CA ALA A 38 11.97 2.73 31.44
C ALA A 38 12.54 1.87 30.30
N PRO A 39 12.27 2.21 29.03
CA PRO A 39 12.72 1.40 27.90
C PRO A 39 14.25 1.35 27.84
N PRO A 40 14.85 0.24 27.37
CA PRO A 40 16.25 0.24 26.95
C PRO A 40 16.43 1.23 25.80
N SER A 41 17.47 2.07 25.87
CA SER A 41 17.79 3.15 24.93
C SER A 41 18.26 2.71 23.54
N ASP A 42 18.20 1.41 23.23
CA ASP A 42 19.15 0.80 22.29
C ASP A 42 18.48 0.13 21.08
N ILE A 43 17.23 0.50 20.71
CA ILE A 43 16.55 -0.13 19.57
C ILE A 43 16.02 0.89 18.58
N GLU A 44 16.61 0.82 17.40
CA GLU A 44 16.42 1.74 16.30
C GLU A 44 15.58 1.06 15.20
N VAL A 45 14.32 1.49 15.13
CA VAL A 45 13.50 1.26 13.96
C VAL A 45 14.04 2.17 12.86
N ALA A 46 14.05 1.72 11.59
CA ALA A 46 14.46 2.64 10.52
C ALA A 46 13.43 3.77 10.48
N THR A 47 13.74 4.93 11.07
CA THR A 47 12.82 6.06 11.34
C THR A 47 13.04 7.24 10.39
N SER A 48 13.89 7.08 9.38
CA SER A 48 14.10 8.12 8.37
C SER A 48 14.64 7.57 7.05
N CYS A 49 14.42 8.32 5.98
CA CYS A 49 15.22 8.20 4.76
C CYS A 49 16.61 8.79 5.06
N GLU A 50 17.69 8.10 4.70
CA GLU A 50 19.04 8.60 5.00
C GLU A 50 19.40 9.80 4.14
N ARG A 51 20.14 10.72 4.75
CA ARG A 51 20.62 11.95 4.13
C ARG A 51 21.90 11.76 3.32
N THR A 52 22.68 10.71 3.57
CA THR A 52 23.94 10.48 2.83
C THR A 52 24.33 9.00 2.72
N LEU A 53 24.94 8.62 1.59
CA LEU A 53 25.52 7.28 1.37
C LEU A 53 26.62 6.91 2.38
N TYR A 54 27.34 7.90 2.93
CA TYR A 54 28.41 7.68 3.90
C TYR A 54 27.90 7.10 5.24
N GLN A 55 26.61 7.25 5.54
CA GLN A 55 25.99 6.64 6.71
C GLN A 55 25.71 5.15 6.52
N ALA A 56 25.80 4.61 5.29
CA ALA A 56 25.64 3.18 5.03
C ALA A 56 26.72 2.35 5.73
N ASP A 57 27.99 2.80 5.69
CA ASP A 57 29.11 2.13 6.34
C ASP A 57 29.07 2.26 7.86
N ALA A 58 28.41 3.31 8.36
CA ALA A 58 28.14 3.53 9.78
C ALA A 58 26.82 2.88 10.24
N CYS A 59 26.11 2.16 9.37
CA CYS A 59 24.83 1.58 9.72
C CYS A 59 25.04 0.48 10.77
N VAL A 60 24.38 0.63 11.91
CA VAL A 60 24.41 -0.36 12.99
C VAL A 60 23.85 -1.73 12.55
N LYS A 61 23.07 -1.78 11.46
CA LYS A 61 22.53 -3.00 10.86
C LYS A 61 23.49 -3.70 9.89
N VAL A 62 24.72 -3.21 9.69
CA VAL A 62 25.72 -3.80 8.76
C VAL A 62 25.92 -5.30 8.99
N GLU A 63 25.89 -5.79 10.22
CA GLU A 63 25.97 -7.23 10.47
C GLU A 63 24.70 -7.97 9.98
N GLY A 64 23.52 -7.39 10.18
CA GLY A 64 22.26 -7.85 9.62
C GLY A 64 22.19 -7.78 8.09
N HIS A 65 23.02 -6.94 7.45
CA HIS A 65 23.09 -6.84 5.99
C HIS A 65 23.60 -8.12 5.34
N LYS A 66 24.24 -9.03 6.09
CA LYS A 66 24.61 -10.38 5.61
C LYS A 66 23.40 -11.19 5.14
N LYS A 67 22.18 -10.85 5.58
CA LYS A 67 20.92 -11.49 5.16
C LYS A 67 20.37 -10.92 3.85
N TYR A 68 20.88 -9.80 3.36
CA TYR A 68 20.47 -9.27 2.06
C TYR A 68 21.08 -10.12 0.95
N ILE A 69 20.22 -10.57 0.05
CA ILE A 69 20.64 -11.23 -1.18
C ILE A 69 20.73 -10.13 -2.25
N PRO A 70 21.91 -9.86 -2.82
CA PRO A 70 22.00 -8.91 -3.93
C PRO A 70 21.07 -9.37 -5.06
N TYR A 71 20.27 -8.47 -5.61
CA TYR A 71 19.18 -8.83 -6.53
C TYR A 71 19.66 -9.65 -7.73
N TYR A 72 20.81 -9.30 -8.31
CA TYR A 72 21.42 -10.02 -9.44
C TYR A 72 21.97 -11.41 -9.07
N LYS A 73 22.10 -11.71 -7.77
CA LYS A 73 22.51 -13.02 -7.25
C LYS A 73 21.32 -13.86 -6.77
N PHE A 74 20.11 -13.31 -6.75
CA PHE A 74 18.94 -14.05 -6.32
C PHE A 74 18.63 -15.17 -7.32
N THR A 75 18.51 -16.39 -6.79
CA THR A 75 18.28 -17.63 -7.51
C THR A 75 16.99 -18.29 -7.06
N ALA A 76 16.57 -19.36 -7.76
CA ALA A 76 15.38 -20.10 -7.37
C ALA A 76 15.61 -20.84 -6.03
N GLU A 77 16.86 -21.16 -5.68
CA GLU A 77 17.28 -21.82 -4.44
C GLU A 77 17.19 -20.90 -3.21
N ASP A 78 17.15 -19.58 -3.43
CA ASP A 78 16.96 -18.60 -2.35
C ASP A 78 15.49 -18.44 -1.94
N VAL A 79 14.55 -18.92 -2.76
CA VAL A 79 13.13 -18.97 -2.40
C VAL A 79 12.94 -20.04 -1.31
N PRO A 80 12.20 -19.78 -0.21
CA PRO A 80 11.94 -20.77 0.81
C PRO A 80 11.38 -22.05 0.18
N SER A 81 11.87 -23.21 0.63
CA SER A 81 11.59 -24.51 0.02
C SER A 81 10.09 -24.80 -0.15
N GLU A 82 9.26 -24.32 0.79
CA GLU A 82 7.81 -24.44 0.78
C GLU A 82 7.14 -23.66 -0.36
N TYR A 83 7.80 -22.64 -0.90
CA TYR A 83 7.32 -21.78 -1.99
C TYR A 83 8.17 -21.91 -3.27
N GLN A 84 9.12 -22.84 -3.29
CA GLN A 84 10.10 -22.93 -4.36
C GLN A 84 9.44 -23.38 -5.66
N ASN A 85 9.17 -22.40 -6.54
CA ASN A 85 8.51 -22.60 -7.83
C ASN A 85 9.11 -21.63 -8.86
N ASP A 86 9.42 -22.13 -10.05
CA ASP A 86 9.94 -21.35 -11.18
C ASP A 86 9.05 -20.14 -11.54
N ARG A 87 7.72 -20.28 -11.42
CA ARG A 87 6.75 -19.20 -11.66
C ARG A 87 6.91 -18.07 -10.63
N LEU A 88 7.07 -18.40 -9.35
CA LEU A 88 7.28 -17.40 -8.28
C LEU A 88 8.62 -16.71 -8.46
N PHE A 89 9.70 -17.47 -8.69
CA PHE A 89 11.02 -16.89 -8.95
C PHE A 89 11.00 -15.92 -10.14
N LYS A 90 10.44 -16.34 -11.28
CA LYS A 90 10.27 -15.48 -12.46
C LYS A 90 9.43 -14.24 -12.17
N TYR A 91 8.39 -14.37 -11.35
CA TYR A 91 7.58 -13.24 -10.93
C TYR A 91 8.40 -12.24 -10.11
N ILE A 92 9.10 -12.67 -9.06
CA ILE A 92 9.98 -11.84 -8.22
C ILE A 92 11.02 -11.10 -9.08
N ILE A 93 11.66 -11.81 -10.02
CA ILE A 93 12.65 -11.22 -10.94
C ILE A 93 12.02 -10.23 -11.94
N ASN A 94 10.75 -10.41 -12.30
CA ASN A 94 10.08 -9.49 -13.21
C ASN A 94 9.58 -8.24 -12.50
N VAL A 95 8.98 -8.36 -11.31
CA VAL A 95 8.51 -7.20 -10.56
C VAL A 95 9.68 -6.40 -9.96
N GLY A 96 10.77 -7.06 -9.58
CA GLY A 96 11.97 -6.36 -9.09
C GLY A 96 12.65 -5.47 -10.14
N LYS A 97 12.42 -5.68 -11.44
CA LYS A 97 12.85 -4.74 -12.50
C LYS A 97 12.15 -3.37 -12.41
N ARG A 98 10.96 -3.32 -11.79
CA ARG A 98 10.17 -2.10 -11.58
C ARG A 98 10.62 -1.32 -10.35
N VAL A 99 11.43 -1.93 -9.48
CA VAL A 99 11.99 -1.28 -8.30
C VAL A 99 13.16 -0.41 -8.73
N VAL A 100 13.11 0.86 -8.33
CA VAL A 100 14.08 1.90 -8.68
C VAL A 100 14.68 2.52 -7.42
N ARG A 101 15.91 3.03 -7.55
CA ARG A 101 16.49 3.88 -6.52
C ARG A 101 16.06 5.31 -6.74
N ILE A 102 15.64 5.95 -5.66
CA ILE A 102 15.23 7.35 -5.62
C ILE A 102 16.31 8.16 -4.89
N ALA A 103 16.74 9.26 -5.49
CA ALA A 103 17.68 10.21 -4.89
C ALA A 103 17.13 11.63 -5.03
N VAL A 104 16.53 12.15 -3.94
CA VAL A 104 15.89 13.47 -3.90
C VAL A 104 16.92 14.51 -3.48
N LYS A 105 17.19 15.50 -4.34
CA LYS A 105 18.10 16.61 -4.01
C LYS A 105 17.34 17.69 -3.23
N VAL A 106 17.42 17.66 -1.91
CA VAL A 106 16.76 18.65 -1.04
C VAL A 106 17.51 19.98 -1.06
N THR A 107 18.84 19.91 -1.06
CA THR A 107 19.73 21.06 -1.27
C THR A 107 20.92 20.64 -2.14
N GLU A 108 21.85 21.56 -2.44
CA GLU A 108 23.08 21.21 -3.17
C GLU A 108 23.95 20.18 -2.46
N LEU A 109 23.83 20.07 -1.13
CA LEU A 109 24.66 19.19 -0.29
C LEU A 109 23.87 18.06 0.39
N ASP A 110 22.54 18.06 0.28
CA ASP A 110 21.66 17.11 0.97
C ASP A 110 20.84 16.29 -0.03
N ILE A 111 21.06 14.96 -0.03
CA ILE A 111 20.43 14.03 -0.96
C ILE A 111 19.76 12.93 -0.15
N TRP A 112 18.43 12.85 -0.23
CA TRP A 112 17.70 11.81 0.46
C TRP A 112 17.57 10.58 -0.43
N TYR A 113 17.92 9.42 0.11
CA TYR A 113 17.85 8.16 -0.62
C TYR A 113 16.65 7.33 -0.18
N GLY A 114 15.98 6.73 -1.15
CA GLY A 114 14.91 5.78 -0.92
C GLY A 114 14.71 4.83 -2.08
N THR A 115 13.63 4.08 -2.00
CA THR A 115 13.18 3.17 -3.05
C THR A 115 11.84 3.64 -3.61
N GLY A 116 11.60 3.36 -4.88
CA GLY A 116 10.30 3.54 -5.50
C GLY A 116 9.94 2.34 -6.37
N VAL A 117 8.65 2.21 -6.69
CA VAL A 117 8.15 1.12 -7.54
C VAL A 117 7.43 1.72 -8.73
N VAL A 118 7.89 1.41 -9.94
CA VAL A 118 7.16 1.76 -11.16
C VAL A 118 5.86 0.97 -11.22
N THR A 119 4.76 1.71 -11.36
CA THR A 119 3.42 1.18 -11.55
C THR A 119 2.70 1.94 -12.66
N LYS A 120 1.44 1.59 -12.93
CA LYS A 120 0.54 2.41 -13.74
C LYS A 120 -0.61 2.93 -12.90
N TYR A 121 -1.02 4.17 -13.17
CA TYR A 121 -2.20 4.77 -12.59
C TYR A 121 -2.92 5.56 -13.68
N ARG A 122 -4.19 5.21 -13.94
CA ARG A 122 -5.05 5.84 -14.95
C ARG A 122 -4.39 5.90 -16.34
N GLY A 123 -3.73 4.81 -16.73
CA GLY A 123 -3.02 4.62 -17.99
C GLY A 123 -1.60 5.19 -18.02
N GLN A 124 -1.21 6.00 -17.04
CA GLN A 124 0.09 6.66 -16.99
C GLN A 124 1.10 5.85 -16.18
N GLN A 125 2.35 5.74 -16.67
CA GLN A 125 3.45 5.20 -15.89
C GLN A 125 3.88 6.21 -14.82
N VAL A 126 3.89 5.75 -13.58
CA VAL A 126 4.24 6.54 -12.39
C VAL A 126 5.14 5.72 -11.48
N ILE A 127 5.80 6.36 -10.54
CA ILE A 127 6.53 5.69 -9.47
C ILE A 127 5.77 5.95 -8.17
N ALA A 128 5.34 4.89 -7.50
CA ALA A 128 4.85 4.97 -6.14
C ALA A 128 6.04 5.09 -5.18
N VAL A 129 6.03 6.15 -4.37
CA VAL A 129 7.02 6.39 -3.31
C VAL A 129 6.30 6.76 -2.01
N PRO A 130 6.93 6.53 -0.85
CA PRO A 130 6.42 7.02 0.43
C PRO A 130 6.35 8.55 0.45
N ARG A 131 5.26 9.11 0.99
CA ARG A 131 5.09 10.55 1.15
C ARG A 131 6.16 11.17 2.05
N SER A 132 6.72 10.38 2.98
CA SER A 132 7.84 10.81 3.83
C SER A 132 9.13 11.08 3.04
N LEU A 133 9.30 10.49 1.86
CA LEU A 133 10.44 10.74 0.96
C LEU A 133 10.19 11.95 0.04
N LEU A 134 8.94 12.21 -0.33
CA LEU A 134 8.56 13.19 -1.34
C LEU A 134 7.27 13.92 -0.96
N THR A 135 7.36 15.24 -0.71
CA THR A 135 6.22 16.03 -0.20
C THR A 135 5.79 17.17 -1.11
N SER A 136 6.52 17.46 -2.20
CA SER A 136 6.24 18.60 -3.08
C SER A 136 6.66 18.37 -4.53
N GLU A 137 6.04 19.14 -5.44
CA GLU A 137 6.38 19.17 -6.87
C GLU A 137 7.85 19.54 -7.13
N THR A 138 8.39 20.45 -6.32
CA THR A 138 9.81 20.84 -6.40
C THR A 138 10.72 19.66 -6.09
N MET A 139 10.42 18.89 -5.04
CA MET A 139 11.19 17.68 -4.74
C MET A 139 11.05 16.65 -5.85
N ALA A 140 9.85 16.48 -6.43
CA ALA A 140 9.61 15.53 -7.53
C ALA A 140 10.52 15.85 -8.73
N THR A 141 10.55 17.11 -9.15
CA THR A 141 11.38 17.56 -10.28
C THR A 141 12.89 17.56 -9.98
N GLN A 142 13.28 17.62 -8.70
CA GLN A 142 14.66 17.50 -8.24
C GLN A 142 15.12 16.06 -8.01
N THR A 143 14.25 15.06 -8.24
CA THR A 143 14.54 13.66 -7.98
C THR A 143 15.29 13.00 -9.13
N ASP A 144 16.45 12.42 -8.84
CA ASP A 144 17.16 11.48 -9.70
C ASP A 144 16.60 10.06 -9.49
N ILE A 145 16.38 9.35 -10.60
CA ILE A 145 15.86 7.98 -10.60
C ILE A 145 16.84 7.07 -11.30
N ASP A 146 17.25 6.00 -10.63
CA ASP A 146 18.16 4.99 -11.17
C ASP A 146 17.44 3.66 -11.37
N PHE A 147 17.39 3.22 -12.63
CA PHE A 147 16.92 1.92 -13.06
C PHE A 147 18.08 0.94 -13.20
N PHE A 148 17.79 -0.35 -12.99
CA PHE A 148 18.76 -1.46 -13.18
C PHE A 148 20.05 -1.27 -12.38
N TYR A 149 19.94 -0.64 -11.21
CA TYR A 149 21.04 -0.49 -10.26
C TYR A 149 21.29 -1.81 -9.53
N GLU A 150 21.88 -2.75 -10.25
CA GLU A 150 22.12 -4.13 -9.82
C GLU A 150 23.53 -4.32 -9.25
N THR A 151 24.52 -3.61 -9.77
CA THR A 151 25.94 -3.73 -9.38
C THR A 151 26.47 -2.43 -8.76
N SER A 152 27.46 -2.56 -7.87
CA SER A 152 28.10 -1.41 -7.21
C SER A 152 28.91 -0.52 -8.15
N ASP A 153 29.27 -1.02 -9.34
CA ASP A 153 30.05 -0.28 -10.35
C ASP A 153 29.18 0.59 -11.28
N TYR A 154 27.86 0.66 -11.03
CA TYR A 154 26.90 1.44 -11.82
C TYR A 154 26.82 1.03 -13.31
N LYS A 155 27.36 -0.13 -13.69
CA LYS A 155 27.35 -0.55 -15.09
C LYS A 155 25.92 -0.93 -15.53
N GLY A 156 25.46 -0.32 -16.62
CA GLY A 156 24.13 -0.60 -17.18
C GLY A 156 22.98 0.16 -16.51
N VAL A 157 23.28 1.06 -15.57
CA VAL A 157 22.27 1.90 -14.90
C VAL A 157 21.65 2.85 -15.91
N PHE A 158 20.32 2.82 -16.00
CA PHE A 158 19.57 3.78 -16.79
C PHE A 158 19.09 4.92 -15.89
N LYS A 159 19.35 6.16 -16.29
CA LYS A 159 19.02 7.37 -15.52
C LYS A 159 17.72 7.99 -16.01
N SER A 160 16.89 8.41 -15.07
CA SER A 160 15.66 9.15 -15.33
C SER A 160 15.49 10.27 -14.29
N LYS A 161 14.47 11.11 -14.49
CA LYS A 161 14.14 12.25 -13.63
C LYS A 161 12.67 12.25 -13.27
N GLY A 162 12.35 12.62 -12.04
CA GLY A 162 10.97 12.94 -11.69
C GLY A 162 10.52 14.19 -12.45
N THR A 163 9.27 14.22 -12.87
CA THR A 163 8.71 15.32 -13.69
C THR A 163 7.51 16.02 -13.06
N GLY A 164 6.90 15.42 -12.03
CA GLY A 164 5.78 16.00 -11.30
C GLY A 164 5.12 14.98 -10.39
N LEU A 165 4.12 15.42 -9.63
CA LEU A 165 3.29 14.57 -8.79
C LEU A 165 1.96 14.24 -9.45
N VAL A 166 1.40 13.09 -9.08
CA VAL A 166 0.04 12.70 -9.41
C VAL A 166 -0.74 12.51 -8.12
N ASP A 167 -1.93 13.09 -8.05
CA ASP A 167 -2.80 12.95 -6.90
C ASP A 167 -3.27 11.50 -6.73
N PHE A 168 -3.12 10.99 -5.51
CA PHE A 168 -3.49 9.63 -5.14
C PHE A 168 -4.35 9.68 -3.87
N PRO A 169 -5.64 10.04 -4.01
CA PRO A 169 -6.50 10.40 -2.87
C PRO A 169 -6.74 9.24 -1.90
N ASN A 170 -6.58 8.01 -2.39
CA ASN A 170 -6.91 6.79 -1.66
C ASN A 170 -5.77 6.26 -0.77
N ASN A 171 -4.62 6.93 -0.72
CA ASN A 171 -3.52 6.51 0.15
C ASN A 171 -2.71 7.72 0.64
N GLN A 172 -2.81 8.05 1.92
CA GLN A 172 -2.10 9.21 2.50
C GLN A 172 -0.61 8.94 2.72
N GLU A 173 -0.19 7.68 2.83
CA GLU A 173 1.21 7.30 3.05
C GLU A 173 2.02 7.25 1.75
N LEU A 174 1.34 7.20 0.61
CA LEU A 174 1.95 7.14 -0.70
C LEU A 174 1.74 8.43 -1.48
N ILE A 175 2.65 8.66 -2.41
CA ILE A 175 2.54 9.67 -3.43
C ILE A 175 3.02 9.07 -4.76
N LEU A 176 2.36 9.46 -5.84
CA LEU A 176 2.71 9.02 -7.18
C LEU A 176 3.52 10.13 -7.85
N MET A 177 4.62 9.75 -8.49
CA MET A 177 5.51 10.68 -9.19
C MET A 177 5.63 10.27 -10.66
N THR A 178 5.46 11.20 -11.59
CA THR A 178 5.75 10.98 -13.01
C THR A 178 7.25 11.05 -13.26
N PHE A 179 7.74 10.40 -14.32
CA PHE A 179 9.17 10.39 -14.63
C PHE A 179 9.45 10.32 -16.14
N ASP A 180 10.62 10.82 -16.55
CA ASP A 180 11.09 10.82 -17.94
C ASP A 180 12.64 10.90 -18.00
N PRO A 181 13.32 10.18 -18.92
CA PRO A 181 12.79 9.17 -19.84
C PRO A 181 12.41 7.87 -19.13
N ALA A 182 11.44 7.13 -19.69
CA ALA A 182 11.15 5.77 -19.28
C ALA A 182 12.06 4.77 -20.03
N PRO A 183 12.69 3.80 -19.33
CA PRO A 183 13.49 2.78 -20.01
C PRO A 183 12.64 1.90 -20.92
N GLU A 184 13.17 1.50 -22.08
CA GLU A 184 12.44 0.69 -23.07
C GLU A 184 11.90 -0.63 -22.48
N VAL A 185 12.67 -1.26 -21.59
CA VAL A 185 12.26 -2.47 -20.87
C VAL A 185 10.99 -2.23 -20.05
N ILE A 186 10.86 -1.06 -19.43
CA ILE A 186 9.68 -0.67 -18.63
C ILE A 186 8.50 -0.36 -19.56
N CYS A 187 8.72 0.34 -20.67
CA CYS A 187 7.69 0.61 -21.68
C CYS A 187 7.09 -0.66 -22.29
N LYS A 188 7.92 -1.68 -22.51
CA LYS A 188 7.51 -2.99 -23.06
C LYS A 188 6.98 -3.96 -22.00
N SER A 189 7.21 -3.69 -20.72
CA SER A 189 6.75 -4.55 -19.65
C SER A 189 5.25 -4.39 -19.45
N TYR A 190 4.55 -5.51 -19.25
CA TYR A 190 3.21 -5.46 -18.69
C TYR A 190 3.29 -5.02 -17.23
N ILE A 191 2.62 -3.91 -16.92
CA ILE A 191 2.51 -3.34 -15.57
C ILE A 191 1.01 -3.11 -15.36
N PRO A 192 0.39 -3.77 -14.36
CA PRO A 192 -0.97 -3.47 -13.96
C PRO A 192 -1.19 -1.99 -13.71
N ASP A 193 -2.35 -1.49 -14.11
CA ASP A 193 -2.84 -0.26 -13.54
C ASP A 193 -3.42 -0.54 -12.16
N ILE A 194 -3.02 0.24 -11.15
CA ILE A 194 -3.50 0.07 -9.77
C ILE A 194 -5.00 0.33 -9.65
N ASP A 195 -5.58 1.14 -10.55
CA ASP A 195 -7.00 1.47 -10.59
C ASP A 195 -7.78 0.58 -11.59
N ARG A 196 -7.14 -0.42 -12.25
CA ARG A 196 -7.81 -1.19 -13.31
C ARG A 196 -9.06 -1.93 -12.85
N PHE A 197 -9.16 -2.29 -11.57
CA PHE A 197 -10.36 -2.99 -11.09
C PHE A 197 -11.33 -2.07 -10.37
N LYS A 198 -11.01 -0.77 -10.26
CA LYS A 198 -11.94 0.19 -9.72
C LYS A 198 -13.05 0.49 -10.72
N VAL A 199 -14.24 0.60 -10.17
CA VAL A 199 -15.45 0.96 -10.89
C VAL A 199 -16.19 2.02 -10.11
N GLU A 200 -16.90 2.88 -10.82
CA GLU A 200 -17.84 3.83 -10.26
C GLU A 200 -19.23 3.16 -10.31
N VAL A 201 -19.87 3.01 -9.16
CA VAL A 201 -21.21 2.43 -9.05
C VAL A 201 -22.20 3.55 -8.78
N THR A 202 -23.21 3.68 -9.63
CA THR A 202 -24.31 4.62 -9.47
C THR A 202 -25.60 3.84 -9.17
N VAL A 203 -26.26 4.16 -8.07
CA VAL A 203 -27.45 3.47 -7.57
C VAL A 203 -28.64 4.42 -7.62
N THR A 204 -29.80 3.91 -8.03
CA THR A 204 -31.09 4.58 -7.86
C THR A 204 -31.88 3.87 -6.76
N ASP A 205 -32.29 4.60 -5.72
CA ASP A 205 -33.12 4.04 -4.64
C ASP A 205 -34.63 4.07 -4.97
N GLU A 206 -35.47 3.57 -4.06
CA GLU A 206 -36.93 3.50 -4.25
C GLU A 206 -37.60 4.87 -4.41
N ASP A 207 -36.95 5.94 -3.96
CA ASP A 207 -37.40 7.33 -4.01
C ASP A 207 -36.78 8.09 -5.21
N ASP A 208 -36.20 7.38 -6.17
CA ASP A 208 -35.47 7.91 -7.34
C ASP A 208 -34.24 8.78 -6.99
N ASN A 209 -33.69 8.68 -5.78
CA ASN A 209 -32.45 9.38 -5.44
C ASN A 209 -31.24 8.66 -6.05
N LEU A 210 -30.32 9.45 -6.60
CA LEU A 210 -29.06 8.96 -7.15
C LEU A 210 -27.92 9.06 -6.14
N ARG A 211 -27.24 7.95 -5.91
CA ARG A 211 -25.99 7.89 -5.14
C ARG A 211 -24.88 7.30 -6.00
N THR A 212 -23.66 7.76 -5.81
CA THR A 212 -22.48 7.24 -6.51
C THR A 212 -21.38 6.95 -5.52
N GLY A 213 -20.67 5.84 -5.70
CA GLY A 213 -19.49 5.50 -4.91
C GLY A 213 -18.50 4.64 -5.69
N ASP A 214 -17.30 4.51 -5.13
CA ASP A 214 -16.26 3.65 -5.67
C ASP A 214 -16.50 2.19 -5.25
N ALA A 215 -16.12 1.26 -6.13
CA ALA A 215 -16.17 -0.17 -5.86
C ALA A 215 -15.02 -0.89 -6.58
N GLU A 216 -14.79 -2.17 -6.26
CA GLU A 216 -13.77 -3.00 -6.92
C GLU A 216 -14.38 -4.26 -7.54
N VAL A 217 -13.95 -4.58 -8.75
CA VAL A 217 -14.30 -5.84 -9.43
C VAL A 217 -13.35 -6.96 -9.02
N PHE A 218 -13.91 -8.11 -8.71
CA PHE A 218 -13.16 -9.32 -8.45
C PHE A 218 -13.82 -10.55 -9.06
N THR A 219 -13.16 -11.70 -8.93
CA THR A 219 -13.69 -13.00 -9.37
C THR A 219 -13.60 -14.02 -8.24
N GLU A 220 -14.63 -14.86 -8.15
CA GLU A 220 -14.72 -15.97 -7.21
C GLU A 220 -15.37 -17.16 -7.93
N GLU A 221 -14.71 -18.33 -7.90
CA GLU A 221 -15.17 -19.56 -8.57
C GLU A 221 -15.48 -19.42 -10.08
N GLY A 222 -14.84 -18.46 -10.76
CA GLY A 222 -15.05 -18.19 -12.19
C GLY A 222 -16.17 -17.20 -12.50
N GLU A 223 -16.90 -16.77 -11.46
CA GLU A 223 -17.92 -15.73 -11.54
C GLU A 223 -17.32 -14.35 -11.23
N TYR A 224 -18.05 -13.28 -11.56
CA TYR A 224 -17.59 -11.91 -11.47
C TYR A 224 -18.50 -11.08 -10.58
N TYR A 225 -17.89 -10.30 -9.71
CA TYR A 225 -18.59 -9.54 -8.69
C TYR A 225 -18.01 -8.14 -8.54
N VAL A 226 -18.81 -7.23 -8.00
CA VAL A 226 -18.39 -5.90 -7.55
C VAL A 226 -18.53 -5.85 -6.03
N MET A 227 -17.48 -5.39 -5.35
CA MET A 227 -17.45 -5.14 -3.91
C MET A 227 -17.54 -3.65 -3.64
N THR A 228 -18.52 -3.23 -2.85
CA THR A 228 -18.74 -1.82 -2.48
C THR A 228 -19.12 -1.69 -0.99
N ASN A 229 -19.24 -0.45 -0.51
CA ASN A 229 -19.64 -0.16 0.86
C ASN A 229 -21.16 -0.38 1.04
N PRO A 230 -21.62 -1.01 2.15
CA PRO A 230 -23.04 -1.14 2.50
C PRO A 230 -23.84 0.17 2.49
N ASP A 231 -23.20 1.31 2.81
CA ASP A 231 -23.83 2.63 2.74
C ASP A 231 -24.25 3.03 1.31
N LEU A 232 -23.67 2.40 0.28
CA LEU A 232 -24.02 2.64 -1.12
C LEU A 232 -25.15 1.70 -1.59
N ILE A 233 -25.06 0.41 -1.26
CA ILE A 233 -26.03 -0.63 -1.61
C ILE A 233 -26.31 -1.47 -0.38
N ASP A 234 -27.54 -1.45 0.12
CA ASP A 234 -27.97 -2.23 1.30
C ASP A 234 -29.18 -3.15 1.03
N THR A 235 -29.67 -3.18 -0.22
CA THR A 235 -30.85 -3.95 -0.61
C THR A 235 -30.69 -4.54 -2.02
N ASP A 236 -31.40 -5.64 -2.28
CA ASP A 236 -31.47 -6.24 -3.62
C ASP A 236 -32.05 -5.27 -4.65
N PHE A 237 -33.05 -4.46 -4.27
CA PHE A 237 -33.61 -3.44 -5.15
C PHE A 237 -32.53 -2.48 -5.64
N GLN A 238 -31.69 -1.97 -4.73
CA GLN A 238 -30.61 -1.07 -5.11
C GLN A 238 -29.54 -1.76 -5.97
N ALA A 239 -29.21 -3.02 -5.69
CA ALA A 239 -28.26 -3.80 -6.49
C ALA A 239 -28.76 -4.01 -7.93
N GLU A 240 -30.05 -4.35 -8.10
CA GLU A 240 -30.68 -4.51 -9.43
C GLU A 240 -30.85 -3.17 -10.17
N ASN A 241 -30.93 -2.05 -9.45
CA ASN A 241 -31.06 -0.70 -10.00
C ASN A 241 -29.75 0.10 -9.99
N CYS A 242 -28.60 -0.58 -9.99
CA CYS A 242 -27.29 0.06 -10.09
C CYS A 242 -26.68 -0.04 -11.51
N GLN A 243 -25.89 0.97 -11.86
CA GLN A 243 -25.02 0.98 -13.03
C GLN A 243 -23.55 0.96 -12.59
N ILE A 244 -22.76 0.09 -13.22
CA ILE A 244 -21.34 -0.11 -12.93
C ILE A 244 -20.54 0.40 -14.11
N LYS A 245 -19.75 1.44 -13.88
CA LYS A 245 -18.92 2.10 -14.89
C LYS A 245 -17.44 1.81 -14.62
N PHE A 246 -16.79 1.23 -15.61
CA PHE A 246 -15.40 0.80 -15.49
C PHE A 246 -14.43 1.96 -15.68
N CYS A 247 -13.44 2.07 -14.78
CA CYS A 247 -12.38 3.08 -14.90
C CYS A 247 -11.31 2.72 -15.94
N ILE A 248 -11.23 1.45 -16.37
CA ILE A 248 -10.37 1.04 -17.48
C ILE A 248 -10.94 1.59 -18.78
N ASP A 249 -10.11 2.31 -19.55
CA ASP A 249 -10.39 2.70 -20.94
C ASP A 249 -11.80 3.28 -21.11
N GLY A 250 -12.09 4.44 -20.49
CA GLY A 250 -13.39 5.12 -20.25
C GLY A 250 -14.44 5.25 -21.39
N SER A 251 -14.28 4.47 -22.43
CA SER A 251 -15.18 4.06 -23.51
C SER A 251 -15.97 2.77 -23.26
N LEU A 252 -15.76 2.03 -22.16
CA LEU A 252 -16.53 0.80 -21.91
C LEU A 252 -18.00 1.11 -21.59
N PRO A 253 -18.96 0.39 -22.17
CA PRO A 253 -20.36 0.52 -21.78
C PRO A 253 -20.53 0.10 -20.31
N PRO A 254 -21.42 0.75 -19.55
CA PRO A 254 -21.69 0.35 -18.18
C PRO A 254 -22.37 -1.03 -18.13
N SER A 255 -22.17 -1.75 -17.03
CA SER A 255 -22.92 -2.95 -16.70
C SER A 255 -24.07 -2.63 -15.75
N ALA A 256 -25.08 -3.48 -15.70
CA ALA A 256 -26.13 -3.41 -14.70
C ALA A 256 -25.83 -4.40 -13.56
N GLY A 257 -26.12 -4.00 -12.32
CA GLY A 257 -26.14 -4.97 -11.22
C GLY A 257 -27.31 -5.94 -11.37
N THR A 258 -27.14 -7.16 -10.88
CA THR A 258 -28.13 -8.25 -11.01
C THR A 258 -28.65 -8.77 -9.68
N GLY A 259 -28.19 -8.21 -8.55
CA GLY A 259 -28.62 -8.58 -7.20
C GLY A 259 -27.45 -8.62 -6.20
N VAL A 260 -27.77 -8.74 -4.91
CA VAL A 260 -26.78 -8.93 -3.85
C VAL A 260 -26.41 -10.41 -3.78
N PHE A 261 -25.13 -10.70 -3.88
CA PHE A 261 -24.59 -12.05 -3.65
C PHE A 261 -24.32 -12.28 -2.16
N TYR A 262 -23.78 -11.27 -1.48
CA TYR A 262 -23.45 -11.32 -0.06
C TYR A 262 -23.35 -9.89 0.49
N MET A 263 -23.72 -9.72 1.77
CA MET A 263 -23.62 -8.45 2.46
C MET A 263 -23.32 -8.68 3.94
N ASP A 264 -22.41 -7.89 4.48
CA ASP A 264 -22.18 -7.74 5.92
C ASP A 264 -22.05 -6.27 6.31
N GLU A 265 -21.59 -6.01 7.53
CA GLU A 265 -21.45 -4.65 8.07
C GLU A 265 -20.36 -3.82 7.37
N THR A 266 -19.46 -4.46 6.61
CA THR A 266 -18.30 -3.82 6.00
C THR A 266 -18.36 -3.77 4.49
N ASP A 267 -18.91 -4.82 3.87
CA ASP A 267 -18.88 -5.01 2.42
C ASP A 267 -20.24 -5.48 1.89
N THR A 268 -20.62 -4.93 0.75
CA THR A 268 -21.70 -5.45 -0.10
C THR A 268 -21.13 -5.95 -1.41
N ILE A 269 -21.49 -7.17 -1.77
CA ILE A 269 -21.03 -7.86 -2.96
C ILE A 269 -22.22 -8.07 -3.87
N ILE A 270 -22.13 -7.50 -5.07
CA ILE A 270 -23.17 -7.62 -6.09
C ILE A 270 -22.66 -8.39 -7.30
N SER A 271 -23.56 -9.16 -7.91
CA SER A 271 -23.35 -9.70 -9.26
C SER A 271 -23.69 -8.65 -10.31
N PHE A 272 -23.12 -8.76 -11.51
CA PHE A 272 -23.36 -7.80 -12.59
C PHE A 272 -23.24 -8.42 -13.98
N ASP A 273 -23.94 -7.83 -14.95
CA ASP A 273 -23.95 -8.27 -16.36
C ASP A 273 -24.22 -7.07 -17.31
N PRO A 274 -23.65 -7.02 -18.53
CA PRO A 274 -22.60 -7.90 -19.07
C PRO A 274 -21.25 -7.67 -18.41
N VAL A 275 -20.46 -8.73 -18.19
CA VAL A 275 -19.04 -8.57 -17.79
C VAL A 275 -18.19 -8.24 -19.03
N PRO A 276 -17.51 -7.07 -19.09
CA PRO A 276 -16.71 -6.72 -20.26
C PRO A 276 -15.56 -7.70 -20.51
N GLU A 277 -15.30 -8.05 -21.77
CA GLU A 277 -14.23 -9.00 -22.13
C GLU A 277 -12.83 -8.56 -21.67
N VAL A 278 -12.58 -7.24 -21.59
CA VAL A 278 -11.34 -6.71 -21.02
C VAL A 278 -11.21 -7.04 -19.54
N ILE A 279 -12.30 -6.98 -18.77
CA ILE A 279 -12.34 -7.33 -17.35
C ILE A 279 -12.09 -8.84 -17.18
N LYS A 280 -12.77 -9.69 -17.96
CA LYS A 280 -12.52 -11.14 -17.95
C LYS A 280 -11.05 -11.46 -18.24
N ARG A 281 -10.47 -10.84 -19.26
CA ARG A 281 -9.05 -11.01 -19.64
C ARG A 281 -8.08 -10.48 -18.59
N GLU A 282 -8.39 -9.39 -17.90
CA GLU A 282 -7.51 -8.86 -16.85
C GLU A 282 -7.61 -9.67 -15.55
N LEU A 283 -8.81 -10.17 -15.21
CA LEU A 283 -9.03 -11.02 -14.04
C LEU A 283 -8.50 -12.44 -14.23
N THR A 284 -8.49 -13.00 -15.43
CA THR A 284 -7.81 -14.29 -15.71
C THR A 284 -6.29 -14.21 -15.54
N LYS A 285 -5.70 -13.01 -15.62
CA LYS A 285 -4.29 -12.81 -15.24
C LYS A 285 -4.08 -12.82 -13.72
N ARG A 286 -5.16 -12.85 -12.92
CA ARG A 286 -5.15 -13.00 -11.44
C ARG A 286 -5.06 -14.47 -11.00
N ASP A 287 -4.70 -15.42 -11.85
CA ASP A 287 -4.44 -16.78 -11.36
C ASP A 287 -3.29 -16.74 -10.34
N ALA A 288 -3.61 -17.08 -9.09
CA ALA A 288 -2.65 -17.12 -7.99
C ALA A 288 -1.44 -17.95 -8.43
N LEU A 289 -0.26 -17.31 -8.48
CA LEU A 289 0.96 -17.96 -8.95
C LEU A 289 1.38 -19.10 -8.01
N TRP A 290 0.88 -19.07 -6.78
CA TRP A 290 1.01 -20.09 -5.75
C TRP A 290 -0.40 -20.46 -5.26
N HIS A 291 -0.68 -21.76 -5.19
CA HIS A 291 -1.81 -22.28 -4.41
C HIS A 291 -1.23 -22.80 -3.13
N ASN A 292 -1.66 -22.27 -1.99
CA ASN A 292 -1.42 -22.93 -0.73
C ASN A 292 -2.71 -23.62 -0.35
N GLY A 293 -2.60 -24.87 0.08
CA GLY A 293 -3.62 -25.44 0.93
C GLY A 293 -3.14 -25.31 2.37
N GLY A 294 -3.88 -24.62 3.22
CA GLY A 294 -3.71 -24.64 4.69
C GLY A 294 -2.93 -23.48 5.29
N ASP A 295 -2.71 -23.58 6.61
CA ASP A 295 -2.09 -22.60 7.53
C ASP A 295 -0.59 -22.33 7.26
N VAL A 296 -0.17 -22.15 6.01
CA VAL A 296 1.23 -21.86 5.68
C VAL A 296 1.54 -20.40 6.03
N PRO A 297 2.59 -20.12 6.82
CA PRO A 297 2.90 -18.75 7.24
C PRO A 297 3.29 -17.86 6.06
N VAL A 298 2.74 -16.65 6.03
CA VAL A 298 3.05 -15.61 5.04
C VAL A 298 4.53 -15.19 5.13
N ARG A 299 5.22 -15.21 4.00
CA ARG A 299 6.61 -14.79 3.77
C ARG A 299 6.65 -13.53 2.90
N PRO A 300 6.97 -12.36 3.48
CA PRO A 300 7.27 -11.18 2.70
C PRO A 300 8.66 -11.26 2.07
N PHE A 301 8.73 -11.01 0.77
CA PHE A 301 9.95 -10.69 0.03
C PHE A 301 10.00 -9.19 -0.18
N ILE A 302 11.06 -8.53 0.29
CA ILE A 302 11.27 -7.09 0.10
C ILE A 302 12.36 -6.89 -0.93
N ILE A 303 12.05 -6.13 -1.97
CA ILE A 303 13.00 -5.69 -2.98
C ILE A 303 13.23 -4.19 -2.79
N SER A 304 14.44 -3.80 -2.42
CA SER A 304 14.75 -2.41 -2.10
C SER A 304 16.18 -2.00 -2.42
N HIS A 305 16.47 -0.71 -2.27
CA HIS A 305 17.81 -0.10 -2.36
C HIS A 305 18.29 0.34 -0.97
N PRO A 306 18.74 -0.60 -0.12
CA PRO A 306 19.22 -0.30 1.23
C PRO A 306 20.33 0.76 1.19
N HIS A 307 20.15 1.87 1.91
CA HIS A 307 21.01 3.06 1.92
C HIS A 307 21.30 3.66 0.54
N GLY A 308 20.46 3.43 -0.47
CA GLY A 308 20.77 3.82 -1.85
C GLY A 308 21.89 2.99 -2.51
N THR A 309 22.28 1.88 -1.89
CA THR A 309 23.24 0.91 -2.42
C THR A 309 22.55 -0.07 -3.39
N GLN A 310 23.26 -1.16 -3.74
CA GLN A 310 22.82 -2.11 -4.75
C GLN A 310 21.44 -2.68 -4.40
N LYS A 311 20.62 -2.92 -5.43
CA LYS A 311 19.31 -3.56 -5.23
C LYS A 311 19.48 -4.89 -4.51
N SER A 312 18.67 -5.11 -3.50
CA SER A 312 18.75 -6.29 -2.65
C SER A 312 17.38 -6.87 -2.38
N ILE A 313 17.35 -8.15 -2.04
CA ILE A 313 16.18 -8.87 -1.58
C ILE A 313 16.39 -9.26 -0.12
N SER A 314 15.37 -9.04 0.71
CA SER A 314 15.28 -9.67 2.04
C SER A 314 13.99 -10.46 2.16
N ILE A 315 14.02 -11.51 2.98
CA ILE A 315 12.90 -12.41 3.20
C ILE A 315 12.63 -12.44 4.70
N GLY A 316 11.35 -12.42 5.07
CA GLY A 316 10.93 -12.47 6.47
C GLY A 316 9.79 -13.43 6.73
N THR A 317 9.21 -13.28 7.91
CA THR A 317 7.96 -13.90 8.32
C THR A 317 7.00 -12.78 8.64
N ALA A 318 5.78 -12.85 8.11
CA ALA A 318 4.71 -11.96 8.52
C ALA A 318 3.96 -12.54 9.71
N PHE A 319 3.42 -11.66 10.55
CA PHE A 319 2.68 -12.05 11.74
C PHE A 319 1.19 -11.75 11.54
N SER A 320 0.38 -12.78 11.35
CA SER A 320 -1.08 -12.66 11.30
C SER A 320 -1.70 -12.50 12.70
N GLU A 321 -1.22 -13.29 13.67
CA GLU A 321 -1.77 -13.27 15.04
C GLU A 321 -1.35 -12.06 15.87
N ILE A 322 -0.16 -11.52 15.61
CA ILE A 322 0.33 -10.33 16.32
C ILE A 322 -0.45 -9.09 15.88
N GLN A 323 -0.95 -9.03 14.65
CA GLN A 323 -1.88 -7.98 14.23
C GLN A 323 -3.16 -8.01 15.07
N LYS A 324 -3.72 -9.20 15.31
CA LYS A 324 -4.91 -9.39 16.17
C LYS A 324 -4.61 -9.02 17.63
N GLU A 325 -3.47 -9.45 18.16
CA GLU A 325 -3.08 -9.17 19.56
C GLU A 325 -2.68 -7.70 19.77
N MET A 326 -2.05 -7.05 18.79
CA MET A 326 -1.75 -5.62 18.79
C MET A 326 -3.03 -4.79 18.80
N VAL A 327 -4.01 -5.12 17.96
CA VAL A 327 -5.33 -4.48 17.98
C VAL A 327 -6.00 -4.64 19.33
N ALA A 328 -6.01 -5.86 19.87
CA ALA A 328 -6.69 -6.17 21.11
C ALA A 328 -6.06 -5.48 22.34
N ARG A 329 -4.78 -5.09 22.27
CA ARG A 329 -4.01 -4.59 23.43
C ARG A 329 -3.51 -3.15 23.35
N SER A 330 -3.64 -2.48 22.21
CA SER A 330 -2.90 -1.23 22.01
C SER A 330 -3.70 0.04 22.31
N ASP A 331 -3.01 0.97 22.96
CA ASP A 331 -3.27 2.42 22.90
C ASP A 331 -3.06 3.00 21.47
N LEU A 332 -2.72 2.16 20.47
CA LEU A 332 -2.66 2.52 19.05
C LEU A 332 -4.06 2.66 18.43
N LYS A 333 -5.12 2.24 19.13
CA LYS A 333 -6.51 2.53 18.74
C LYS A 333 -6.75 4.04 18.52
N ASP A 334 -5.98 4.88 19.22
CA ASP A 334 -6.07 6.35 19.14
C ASP A 334 -5.03 7.00 18.21
N ILE A 335 -3.88 6.35 17.97
CA ILE A 335 -2.80 6.84 17.07
C ILE A 335 -3.11 6.47 15.61
N ILE A 336 -3.71 5.31 15.39
CA ILE A 336 -4.35 4.99 14.12
C ILE A 336 -5.65 5.80 14.11
N THR A 337 -5.55 7.04 13.62
CA THR A 337 -6.62 8.04 13.67
C THR A 337 -7.94 7.44 13.19
N PRO A 338 -9.12 7.83 13.74
CA PRO A 338 -10.43 7.33 13.33
C PRO A 338 -10.77 7.43 11.82
N GLY A 339 -9.95 8.12 11.01
CA GLY A 339 -10.04 8.12 9.55
C GLY A 339 -9.31 6.98 8.83
N TYR A 340 -8.49 6.17 9.53
CA TYR A 340 -7.68 5.08 8.95
C TYR A 340 -8.13 3.69 9.36
N VAL A 341 -8.77 3.56 10.53
CA VAL A 341 -9.65 2.41 10.83
C VAL A 341 -11.07 2.92 10.59
N SER A 342 -11.49 2.97 9.32
CA SER A 342 -12.93 2.76 9.10
C SER A 342 -13.17 1.33 9.56
N ASP A 343 -13.83 1.18 10.69
CA ASP A 343 -14.43 -0.04 11.23
C ASP A 343 -13.50 -1.27 11.29
N MET A 344 -13.05 -1.59 12.51
CA MET A 344 -12.81 -3.00 12.82
C MET A 344 -14.14 -3.70 12.54
N ASP A 345 -14.15 -4.70 11.66
CA ASP A 345 -15.28 -5.61 11.67
C ASP A 345 -15.35 -6.28 13.04
N ASP A 346 -16.53 -6.76 13.43
CA ASP A 346 -16.72 -7.53 14.65
C ASP A 346 -15.87 -8.83 14.69
N SER A 347 -15.12 -9.14 13.63
CA SER A 347 -14.14 -10.24 13.55
C SER A 347 -12.75 -9.88 14.11
N GLY A 348 -12.49 -8.60 14.41
CA GLY A 348 -11.22 -8.14 14.98
C GLY A 348 -10.06 -8.09 13.98
N TYR A 349 -10.35 -8.07 12.67
CA TYR A 349 -9.33 -7.96 11.64
C TYR A 349 -8.97 -6.49 11.37
N ILE A 350 -7.67 -6.15 11.40
CA ILE A 350 -7.18 -4.88 10.85
C ILE A 350 -7.52 -4.87 9.36
N LYS A 351 -8.13 -3.79 8.85
CA LYS A 351 -8.29 -3.59 7.40
C LYS A 351 -6.99 -3.92 6.69
N LYS A 352 -7.08 -4.78 5.67
CA LYS A 352 -6.04 -5.55 4.94
C LYS A 352 -4.90 -4.74 4.28
N ASN A 353 -4.73 -3.49 4.67
CA ASN A 353 -3.79 -2.54 4.10
C ASN A 353 -2.44 -2.53 4.82
N ILE A 354 -2.28 -3.25 5.95
CA ILE A 354 -1.06 -3.24 6.74
C ILE A 354 -0.49 -4.65 6.87
N LEU A 355 0.80 -4.81 6.60
CA LEU A 355 1.56 -6.04 6.80
C LEU A 355 2.64 -5.83 7.86
N VAL A 356 2.64 -6.64 8.93
CA VAL A 356 3.68 -6.63 9.97
C VAL A 356 4.63 -7.81 9.77
N HIS A 357 5.94 -7.58 9.72
CA HIS A 357 6.91 -8.64 9.36
C HIS A 357 8.32 -8.47 9.90
N THR A 358 9.11 -9.56 9.84
CA THR A 358 10.52 -9.63 10.27
C THR A 358 11.55 -9.47 9.16
N ALA A 359 11.13 -9.30 7.90
CA ALA A 359 12.06 -9.15 6.79
C ALA A 359 13.05 -8.02 7.09
N SER A 360 14.33 -8.25 6.79
CA SER A 360 15.38 -7.30 7.15
C SER A 360 15.26 -6.03 6.32
N THR A 361 15.23 -4.88 6.99
CA THR A 361 15.19 -3.56 6.38
C THR A 361 16.26 -2.68 7.01
N CYS A 362 16.66 -1.67 6.25
CA CYS A 362 17.54 -0.62 6.73
C CYS A 362 17.09 0.72 6.13
N PRO A 363 17.61 1.83 6.64
CA PRO A 363 17.37 3.13 6.05
C PRO A 363 17.63 3.14 4.53
N GLY A 364 16.76 3.79 3.75
CA GLY A 364 16.74 3.70 2.27
C GLY A 364 15.91 2.54 1.69
N SER A 365 15.52 1.55 2.53
CA SER A 365 14.55 0.51 2.12
C SER A 365 13.11 1.02 2.08
N CYS A 366 12.83 2.20 2.64
CA CYS A 366 11.52 2.85 2.58
C CYS A 366 11.09 3.01 1.11
N GLY A 367 9.86 2.61 0.79
CA GLY A 367 9.37 2.54 -0.59
C GLY A 367 9.72 1.24 -1.32
N GLY A 368 10.38 0.30 -0.64
CA GLY A 368 10.67 -1.03 -1.17
C GLY A 368 9.41 -1.81 -1.50
N LEU A 369 9.45 -2.57 -2.60
CA LEU A 369 8.35 -3.45 -2.99
C LEU A 369 8.34 -4.66 -2.07
N VAL A 370 7.20 -4.94 -1.44
CA VAL A 370 6.99 -6.12 -0.60
C VAL A 370 5.98 -7.04 -1.27
N ILE A 371 6.39 -8.28 -1.49
CA ILE A 371 5.58 -9.36 -2.07
C ILE A 371 5.25 -10.33 -0.95
N ALA A 372 3.99 -10.36 -0.51
CA ALA A 372 3.53 -11.34 0.48
C ALA A 372 3.17 -12.66 -0.21
N VAL A 373 3.95 -13.72 0.05
CA VAL A 373 3.72 -15.08 -0.46
C VAL A 373 3.27 -15.95 0.71
N GLY A 374 2.24 -16.77 0.58
CA GLY A 374 1.84 -17.67 1.67
C GLY A 374 0.40 -17.57 2.11
N ASP A 375 -0.24 -16.43 1.88
CA ASP A 375 -1.58 -16.19 2.40
C ASP A 375 -2.60 -17.06 1.64
N ASP A 376 -3.22 -18.00 2.36
CA ASP A 376 -4.38 -18.80 1.90
C ASP A 376 -5.68 -18.02 2.12
N SER A 377 -5.60 -16.73 2.49
CA SER A 377 -6.76 -15.86 2.38
C SER A 377 -7.24 -15.95 0.94
N LYS A 378 -8.36 -16.64 0.77
CA LYS A 378 -9.19 -16.70 -0.43
C LYS A 378 -9.75 -15.33 -0.79
N ILE A 379 -8.98 -14.26 -0.56
CA ILE A 379 -9.26 -12.91 -1.03
C ILE A 379 -8.93 -12.90 -2.52
N ARG A 380 -9.85 -13.53 -3.26
CA ARG A 380 -10.44 -13.00 -4.49
C ARG A 380 -9.45 -12.40 -5.47
N GLY A 381 -8.74 -13.30 -6.13
CA GLY A 381 -8.02 -13.01 -7.35
C GLY A 381 -6.54 -12.70 -7.12
N GLY A 382 -5.74 -13.76 -7.29
CA GLY A 382 -4.30 -13.81 -7.13
C GLY A 382 -3.45 -12.83 -7.95
N TYR A 383 -3.16 -11.71 -7.33
CA TYR A 383 -1.80 -11.19 -7.28
C TYR A 383 -1.34 -11.25 -5.82
N SER A 384 -0.03 -11.34 -5.58
CA SER A 384 0.50 -10.93 -4.27
C SER A 384 0.07 -9.50 -4.05
N GLN A 385 -0.62 -9.25 -2.94
CA GLN A 385 -0.73 -7.91 -2.40
C GLN A 385 0.68 -7.31 -2.38
N ALA A 386 0.84 -6.22 -3.11
CA ALA A 386 2.10 -5.53 -3.19
C ALA A 386 2.04 -4.36 -2.22
N PHE A 387 2.89 -4.45 -1.21
CA PHE A 387 3.00 -3.40 -0.22
C PHE A 387 4.23 -2.55 -0.56
N ILE A 388 4.18 -1.28 -0.19
CA ILE A 388 5.37 -0.46 -0.06
C ILE A 388 5.78 -0.59 1.39
N HIS A 389 7.05 -0.95 1.60
CA HIS A 389 7.62 -0.91 2.93
C HIS A 389 7.59 0.53 3.43
N LEU A 390 6.76 0.75 4.45
CA LEU A 390 6.76 1.99 5.19
C LEU A 390 7.83 1.89 6.26
N GLN A 391 8.44 3.02 6.52
CA GLN A 391 9.26 3.24 7.69
C GLN A 391 8.64 2.57 8.92
N GLY A 392 9.41 1.76 9.65
CA GLY A 392 8.87 1.14 10.86
C GLY A 392 8.55 2.23 11.91
N HIS A 393 7.48 2.04 12.66
CA HIS A 393 7.22 2.82 13.87
C HIS A 393 7.99 2.23 15.06
N GLU A 394 8.59 3.08 15.89
CA GLU A 394 9.06 2.68 17.22
C GLU A 394 7.86 2.19 18.05
N SER A 395 7.75 0.87 18.23
CA SER A 395 6.74 0.27 19.10
C SER A 395 7.39 -0.66 20.12
N VAL A 396 7.49 -0.17 21.36
CA VAL A 396 8.04 -0.91 22.51
C VAL A 396 7.23 -2.18 22.81
N LEU A 397 5.91 -2.16 22.55
CA LEU A 397 4.98 -3.27 22.77
C LEU A 397 5.29 -4.48 21.87
N LEU A 398 5.60 -4.23 20.60
CA LEU A 398 5.83 -5.24 19.58
C LEU A 398 7.09 -6.10 19.85
N LYS A 399 8.10 -5.50 20.47
CA LYS A 399 9.35 -6.16 20.84
C LYS A 399 9.13 -7.25 21.90
N LEU A 400 8.25 -7.02 22.87
CA LEU A 400 8.05 -7.92 24.01
C LEU A 400 7.41 -9.26 23.60
N GLN A 401 6.77 -9.32 22.43
CA GLN A 401 5.99 -10.49 21.99
C GLN A 401 6.70 -11.37 20.94
N THR A 402 7.65 -10.81 20.17
CA THR A 402 8.22 -11.53 19.00
C THR A 402 9.62 -12.09 19.21
N GLU A 403 10.33 -11.65 20.25
CA GLU A 403 11.79 -11.83 20.41
C GLU A 403 12.62 -11.33 19.20
N SER A 404 12.00 -10.69 18.21
CA SER A 404 12.65 -10.17 17.01
C SER A 404 13.11 -8.73 17.23
N GLU A 405 14.38 -8.47 16.95
CA GLU A 405 14.93 -7.11 16.94
C GLU A 405 14.53 -6.30 15.70
N ASN A 406 13.85 -6.93 14.74
CA ASN A 406 13.44 -6.29 13.48
C ASN A 406 11.96 -6.55 13.23
N ILE A 407 11.13 -5.54 13.48
CA ILE A 407 9.69 -5.57 13.21
C ILE A 407 9.40 -4.38 12.31
N ASN A 408 8.80 -4.67 11.17
CA ASN A 408 8.58 -3.72 10.10
C ASN A 408 7.10 -3.71 9.71
N VAL A 409 6.68 -2.56 9.18
CA VAL A 409 5.30 -2.33 8.73
C VAL A 409 5.34 -1.99 7.23
N SER A 410 4.40 -2.51 6.47
CA SER A 410 4.27 -2.19 5.05
C SER A 410 2.81 -1.88 4.72
N THR A 411 2.58 -0.90 3.83
CA THR A 411 1.23 -0.47 3.43
C THR A 411 0.89 -0.95 2.03
N LEU A 412 -0.36 -1.35 1.82
CA LEU A 412 -0.84 -1.81 0.52
C LEU A 412 -0.82 -0.66 -0.49
N ILE A 413 -0.15 -0.88 -1.63
CA ILE A 413 -0.14 0.05 -2.77
C ILE A 413 -1.31 -0.28 -3.70
N GLY A 414 -1.61 -1.57 -3.80
CA GLY A 414 -2.57 -2.16 -4.72
C GLY A 414 -2.07 -3.52 -5.22
N TRP A 415 -2.61 -3.94 -6.36
CA TRP A 415 -2.30 -5.22 -7.01
C TRP A 415 -1.26 -5.03 -8.12
N ILE A 416 -0.08 -5.68 -8.04
CA ILE A 416 1.08 -5.45 -8.94
C ILE A 416 1.53 -6.68 -9.76
#